data_AF-A0A7V9QKM7-F1
#
_entry.id   AF-A0A7V9QKM7-F1
#
_cell.length_a   1.000
_cell.length_b   1.000
_cell.length_c   1.000
_cell.angle_alpha   90.00
_cell.angle_beta   90.00
_cell.angle_gamma   90.00
#
_symmetry.space_group_name_H-M   'P 1'
#
loop_
_entity.id
_entity.type
_entity.pdbx_description
1 polymer ?
#
loop_
_entity_poly.entity_id
_entity_poly.type
_entity_poly.pdbx_seq_one_letter_code
_entity_poly.pdbx_strand_id
1 'polypeptide(L)'
;MNTFARRVFLVAGIYGLIVLLPLYFMRPAALARPEDYFGFIGTAVAWQLCFLVISRDPPRLRPIMLPAIVEKLVFSFPVLILVSQHRMAPTAAVFAAIDLLLGALFYISWRHTTGELPPLKSAI
;
A
#
# COMPACT_ATOMS: atom_id res chain seq x y z
N MET A 1 -4.20 -0.47 22.15
CA MET A 1 -3.15 -0.13 21.15
C MET A 1 -2.70 -1.37 20.38
N ASN A 2 -3.11 -1.53 19.11
CA ASN A 2 -2.72 -2.68 18.28
C ASN A 2 -1.30 -2.48 17.70
N THR A 3 -0.26 -2.93 18.43
CA THR A 3 1.16 -2.76 18.06
C THR A 3 1.52 -3.43 16.73
N PHE A 4 0.80 -4.50 16.37
CA PHE A 4 0.97 -5.21 15.10
C PHE A 4 0.64 -4.32 13.90
N ALA A 5 -0.59 -3.80 13.82
CA ALA A 5 -1.04 -2.96 12.71
C ALA A 5 -0.14 -1.73 12.53
N ARG A 6 0.26 -1.09 13.65
CA ARG A 6 1.21 0.02 13.62
C ARG A 6 2.51 -0.35 12.93
N ARG A 7 3.13 -1.47 13.29
CA ARG A 7 4.40 -1.92 12.70
C ARG A 7 4.25 -2.28 11.22
N VAL A 8 3.18 -3.00 10.86
CA VAL A 8 2.90 -3.39 9.48
C VAL A 8 2.81 -2.16 8.57
N PHE A 9 1.96 -1.19 8.93
CA PHE A 9 1.77 0.01 8.10
C PHE A 9 3.00 0.94 8.10
N LEU A 10 3.74 1.01 9.22
CA LEU A 10 4.99 1.78 9.28
C LEU A 10 6.04 1.21 8.33
N VAL A 11 6.30 -0.10 8.43
CA VAL A 11 7.30 -0.79 7.59
C VAL A 11 6.88 -0.74 6.12
N ALA A 12 5.61 -0.98 5.82
CA ALA A 12 5.09 -0.91 4.46
C ALA A 12 5.29 0.48 3.84
N GLY A 13 4.92 1.55 4.56
CA GLY A 13 5.10 2.92 4.08
C GLY A 13 6.57 3.29 3.87
N ILE A 14 7.45 2.94 4.81
CA ILE A 14 8.90 3.22 4.67
C ILE A 14 9.50 2.44 3.49
N TYR A 15 9.23 1.13 3.42
CA TYR A 15 9.70 0.29 2.33
C TYR A 15 9.23 0.81 0.97
N GLY A 16 7.94 1.14 0.84
CA GLY A 16 7.38 1.68 -0.38
C GLY A 16 8.05 2.99 -0.81
N LEU A 17 8.33 3.91 0.12
CA LEU A 17 9.04 5.15 -0.20
C LEU A 17 10.47 4.89 -0.67
N ILE A 18 11.18 3.96 -0.04
CA ILE A 18 12.54 3.56 -0.46
C ILE A 18 12.54 3.02 -1.88
N VAL A 19 11.53 2.22 -2.25
CA VAL A 19 11.42 1.63 -3.59
C VAL A 19 10.96 2.66 -4.63
N LEU A 20 10.00 3.52 -4.30
CA LEU A 20 9.34 4.39 -5.28
C LEU A 20 10.04 5.73 -5.51
N LEU A 21 10.59 6.37 -4.48
CA LEU A 21 11.20 7.70 -4.63
C LEU A 21 12.39 7.73 -5.61
N PRO A 22 13.30 6.74 -5.64
CA PRO A 22 14.37 6.71 -6.62
C PRO A 22 13.87 6.69 -8.07
N LEU A 23 12.69 6.12 -8.34
CA LEU A 23 12.15 6.00 -9.69
C LEU A 23 11.86 7.36 -10.35
N TYR A 24 11.62 8.42 -9.57
CA TYR A 24 11.52 9.77 -10.12
C TYR A 24 12.80 10.23 -10.84
N PHE A 25 13.95 9.72 -10.41
CA PHE A 25 15.27 10.12 -10.92
C PHE A 25 15.84 9.14 -11.94
N MET A 26 15.37 7.88 -11.95
CA MET A 26 15.88 6.80 -12.81
C MET A 26 15.14 6.67 -14.16
N ARG A 27 14.51 7.74 -14.66
CA ARG A 27 13.65 7.66 -15.85
C ARG A 27 14.44 7.26 -17.12
N PRO A 28 13.86 6.39 -17.98
CA PRO A 28 14.37 6.19 -19.34
C PRO A 28 14.35 7.50 -20.14
N ALA A 29 15.34 7.71 -21.02
CA ALA A 29 15.44 8.92 -21.84
C ALA A 29 14.24 9.13 -22.79
N ALA A 30 13.54 8.05 -23.16
CA ALA A 30 12.37 8.08 -24.05
C ALA A 30 11.22 7.26 -23.47
N LEU A 31 10.44 7.87 -22.57
CA LEU A 31 9.17 7.30 -22.10
C LEU A 31 8.08 7.59 -23.14
N ALA A 32 7.42 6.55 -23.65
CA ALA A 32 6.33 6.70 -24.64
C ALA A 32 5.12 7.49 -24.09
N ARG A 33 4.82 7.35 -22.80
CA ARG A 33 3.75 8.04 -22.06
C ARG A 33 4.23 8.44 -20.67
N PRO A 34 4.91 9.59 -20.52
CA PRO A 34 5.47 10.03 -19.25
C PRO A 34 4.42 10.17 -18.13
N GLU A 35 3.19 10.55 -18.48
CA GLU A 35 2.06 10.72 -17.57
C GLU A 35 1.65 9.42 -16.86
N ASP A 36 1.75 8.26 -17.53
CA ASP A 36 1.50 6.98 -16.89
C ASP A 36 2.55 6.67 -15.83
N TYR A 37 3.81 6.93 -16.18
CA TYR A 37 4.96 6.65 -15.34
C TYR A 37 4.91 7.49 -14.07
N PHE A 38 4.82 8.81 -14.21
CA PHE A 38 4.77 9.72 -13.06
C PHE A 38 3.44 9.67 -12.32
N GLY A 39 2.33 9.41 -13.02
CA GLY A 39 1.01 9.24 -12.42
C GLY A 39 0.96 8.01 -11.51
N PHE A 40 1.52 6.87 -11.94
CA PHE A 40 1.63 5.67 -11.12
C PHE A 40 2.52 5.91 -9.90
N ILE A 41 3.76 6.40 -10.11
CA ILE A 41 4.71 6.62 -9.01
C ILE A 41 4.14 7.62 -7.99
N GLY A 42 3.56 8.73 -8.45
CA GLY A 42 2.99 9.75 -7.57
C GLY A 42 1.81 9.23 -6.76
N THR A 43 0.90 8.48 -7.40
CA THR A 43 -0.23 7.87 -6.71
C THR A 43 0.25 6.85 -5.67
N ALA A 44 1.22 6.01 -6.04
CA ALA A 44 1.79 5.00 -5.14
C ALA A 44 2.50 5.65 -3.93
N VAL A 45 3.25 6.74 -4.15
CA VAL A 45 3.90 7.51 -3.07
C VAL A 45 2.86 8.13 -2.13
N ALA A 46 1.76 8.68 -2.65
CA ALA A 46 0.68 9.21 -1.82
C ALA A 46 0.09 8.12 -0.90
N TRP A 47 -0.06 6.90 -1.40
CA TRP A 47 -0.47 5.76 -0.58
C TRP A 47 0.55 5.38 0.49
N GLN A 48 1.86 5.45 0.20
CA GLN A 48 2.87 5.21 1.23
C GLN A 48 2.78 6.21 2.36
N LEU A 49 2.53 7.49 2.06
CA LEU A 49 2.26 8.51 3.07
C LEU A 49 0.99 8.20 3.87
N CYS A 50 -0.07 7.73 3.20
CA CYS A 50 -1.28 7.27 3.87
C CYS A 50 -0.99 6.12 4.85
N PHE A 51 -0.16 5.15 4.47
CA PHE A 51 0.25 4.05 5.37
C PHE A 51 1.00 4.55 6.60
N LEU A 52 1.89 5.54 6.45
CA LEU A 52 2.54 6.18 7.59
C LEU A 52 1.52 6.89 8.51
N VAL A 53 0.48 7.51 7.95
CA VAL A 53 -0.62 8.12 8.73
C VAL A 53 -1.42 7.05 9.48
N ILE A 54 -1.80 5.95 8.81
CA ILE A 54 -2.48 4.80 9.43
C ILE A 54 -1.65 4.24 10.58
N SER A 55 -0.33 4.18 10.43
CA SER A 55 0.56 3.65 11.48
C SER A 55 0.48 4.44 12.80
N ARG A 56 0.13 5.73 12.76
CA ARG A 56 0.04 6.58 13.97
C ARG A 56 -1.17 6.24 14.83
N ASP A 57 -2.30 5.93 14.20
CA ASP A 57 -3.54 5.57 14.89
C ASP A 57 -4.35 4.54 14.08
N PRO A 58 -3.90 3.26 14.07
CA PRO A 58 -4.57 2.22 13.29
C PRO A 58 -6.05 2.01 13.67
N PRO A 59 -6.46 2.00 14.96
CA PRO A 59 -7.86 1.90 15.36
C PRO A 59 -8.77 2.95 14.73
N ARG A 60 -8.36 4.22 14.79
CA ARG A 60 -9.14 5.33 14.23
C ARG A 60 -9.23 5.28 12.71
N LEU A 61 -8.17 4.83 12.06
CA LEU A 61 -8.05 4.80 10.59
C LEU A 61 -8.37 3.42 9.99
N ARG A 62 -8.98 2.53 10.78
CA ARG A 62 -9.39 1.19 10.36
C ARG A 62 -10.19 1.18 9.04
N PRO A 63 -11.15 2.10 8.78
CA PRO A 63 -11.88 2.10 7.51
C PRO A 63 -10.98 2.25 6.27
N ILE A 64 -9.87 3.00 6.39
CA ILE A 64 -8.93 3.27 5.29
C ILE A 64 -8.07 2.04 4.97
N MET A 65 -7.94 1.08 5.89
CA MET A 65 -7.22 -0.17 5.64
C MET A 65 -7.89 -1.00 4.53
N LEU A 66 -9.21 -0.87 4.31
CA LEU A 66 -9.91 -1.58 3.23
C LEU A 66 -9.46 -1.07 1.84
N PRO A 67 -9.51 0.25 1.54
CA PRO A 67 -8.86 0.81 0.36
C PRO A 67 -7.37 0.45 0.23
N ALA A 68 -6.61 0.37 1.34
CA ALA A 68 -5.21 -0.03 1.29
C ALA A 68 -5.02 -1.49 0.81
N ILE A 69 -5.93 -2.40 1.19
CA ILE A 69 -5.93 -3.77 0.65
C ILE A 69 -6.25 -3.74 -0.84
N VAL A 70 -7.25 -2.95 -1.26
CA VAL A 70 -7.61 -2.81 -2.67
C VAL A 70 -6.44 -2.29 -3.49
N GLU A 71 -5.72 -1.27 -3.01
CA GLU A 71 -4.51 -0.73 -3.66
C GLU A 71 -3.49 -1.83 -3.99
N LYS A 72 -3.26 -2.75 -3.05
CA LYS A 72 -2.35 -3.89 -3.27
C LYS A 72 -2.87 -4.88 -4.31
N LEU A 73 -4.17 -5.18 -4.28
CA LEU A 73 -4.77 -6.15 -5.20
C LEU A 73 -4.85 -5.62 -6.64
N VAL A 74 -5.15 -4.33 -6.83
CA VAL A 74 -5.28 -3.74 -8.17
C VAL A 74 -3.97 -3.63 -8.93
N PHE A 75 -2.83 -3.61 -8.23
CA PHE A 75 -1.52 -3.78 -8.86
C PHE A 75 -1.17 -5.26 -9.05
N SER A 76 -1.33 -6.06 -7.99
CA SER A 76 -0.79 -7.43 -7.97
C SER A 76 -1.47 -8.37 -8.95
N PHE A 77 -2.80 -8.40 -9.00
CA PHE A 77 -3.50 -9.37 -9.84
C PHE A 77 -3.26 -9.12 -11.34
N PRO A 78 -3.41 -7.89 -11.87
CA PRO A 78 -3.10 -7.65 -13.28
C PRO A 78 -1.66 -7.97 -13.63
N VAL A 79 -0.68 -7.61 -12.79
CA VAL A 79 0.74 -7.90 -13.04
C VAL A 79 1.00 -9.40 -13.10
N LEU A 80 0.49 -10.19 -12.16
CA LEU A 80 0.69 -11.64 -12.16
C LEU A 80 0.04 -12.31 -13.38
N ILE A 81 -1.14 -11.85 -13.80
CA ILE A 81 -1.81 -12.33 -15.02
C ILE A 81 -0.99 -11.99 -16.26
N LEU A 82 -0.45 -10.78 -16.37
CA LEU A 82 0.33 -10.37 -17.54
C LEU A 82 1.69 -11.07 -17.59
N VAL A 83 2.33 -11.31 -16.44
CA VAL A 83 3.58 -12.09 -16.38
C VAL A 83 3.33 -13.55 -16.77
N SER A 84 2.23 -14.18 -16.30
CA SER A 84 1.90 -15.55 -16.67
C SER A 84 1.56 -15.71 -18.16
N GLN A 85 1.11 -14.63 -18.80
CA GLN A 85 0.90 -14.54 -20.24
C GLN A 85 2.17 -14.17 -21.03
N HIS A 86 3.33 -14.03 -20.38
CA HIS A 86 4.59 -13.54 -20.99
C HIS A 86 4.50 -12.14 -21.61
N ARG A 87 3.57 -11.30 -21.15
CA ARG A 87 3.33 -9.93 -21.65
C ARG A 87 4.00 -8.85 -20.81
N MET A 88 4.68 -9.23 -19.73
CA MET A 88 5.38 -8.34 -18.82
C MET A 88 6.65 -9.02 -18.29
N ALA A 89 7.66 -8.22 -17.91
CA ALA A 89 8.91 -8.75 -17.39
C ALA A 89 8.68 -9.62 -16.13
N PRO A 90 9.30 -10.81 -16.02
CA PRO A 90 9.14 -11.69 -14.85
C PRO A 90 9.51 -11.02 -13.51
N THR A 91 10.43 -10.07 -13.53
CA THR A 91 10.81 -9.27 -12.35
C THR A 91 9.64 -8.50 -11.76
N ALA A 92 8.64 -8.13 -12.56
CA ALA A 92 7.43 -7.46 -12.08
C ALA A 92 6.61 -8.35 -11.12
N ALA A 93 6.65 -9.68 -11.30
CA ALA A 93 5.96 -10.61 -10.41
C ALA A 93 6.52 -10.61 -8.99
N VAL A 94 7.80 -10.28 -8.80
CA VAL A 94 8.41 -10.14 -7.46
C VAL A 94 7.73 -8.99 -6.70
N PHE A 95 7.55 -7.83 -7.34
CA PHE A 95 6.88 -6.69 -6.74
C PHE A 95 5.40 -6.97 -6.46
N ALA A 96 4.70 -7.64 -7.40
CA ALA A 96 3.32 -8.07 -7.18
C ALA A 96 3.18 -9.07 -6.02
N ALA A 97 4.14 -9.99 -5.84
CA ALA A 97 4.13 -10.92 -4.72
C ALA A 97 4.33 -10.21 -3.37
N ILE A 98 5.21 -9.20 -3.33
CA ILE A 98 5.40 -8.35 -2.15
C ILE A 98 4.11 -7.60 -1.83
N ASP A 99 3.45 -7.03 -2.84
CA ASP A 99 2.19 -6.32 -2.63
C ASP A 99 1.07 -7.26 -2.16
N LEU A 100 0.97 -8.49 -2.66
CA LEU A 100 0.03 -9.49 -2.13
C LEU A 100 0.31 -9.82 -0.66
N LEU A 101 1.58 -10.01 -0.29
CA LEU A 101 1.97 -10.25 1.09
C LEU A 101 1.54 -9.08 1.99
N LEU A 102 1.82 -7.84 1.56
CA LEU A 102 1.40 -6.64 2.27
C LEU A 102 -0.12 -6.52 2.35
N GLY A 103 -0.85 -6.82 1.27
CA GLY A 103 -2.31 -6.84 1.24
C GLY A 103 -2.90 -7.84 2.24
N ALA A 104 -2.31 -9.03 2.35
CA ALA A 104 -2.70 -10.02 3.35
C ALA A 104 -2.43 -9.51 4.78
N LEU A 105 -1.28 -8.89 5.02
CA LEU A 105 -0.95 -8.28 6.32
C LEU A 105 -1.86 -7.09 6.66
N PHE A 106 -2.30 -6.30 5.67
CA PHE A 106 -3.27 -5.23 5.85
C PHE A 106 -4.65 -5.78 6.20
N TYR A 107 -5.07 -6.88 5.56
CA TYR A 107 -6.30 -7.58 5.91
C TYR A 107 -6.27 -8.11 7.35
N ILE A 108 -5.19 -8.79 7.74
CA ILE A 108 -4.98 -9.26 9.12
C ILE A 108 -5.02 -8.06 10.08
N SER A 109 -4.34 -6.96 9.76
CA SER A 109 -4.36 -5.74 10.57
C SER A 109 -5.76 -5.17 10.74
N TRP A 110 -6.57 -5.15 9.68
CA TRP A 110 -7.96 -4.68 9.72
C TRP A 110 -8.88 -5.56 10.58
N ARG A 111 -8.67 -6.88 10.55
CA ARG A 111 -9.40 -7.86 11.38
C ARG A 111 -9.07 -7.72 12.87
N HIS A 112 -7.80 -7.53 13.19
CA HIS A 112 -7.32 -7.44 14.58
C HIS A 112 -7.45 -6.04 15.20
N THR A 113 -7.76 -5.03 14.38
CA THR A 113 -8.01 -3.69 14.86
C THR A 113 -9.50 -3.57 15.19
N THR A 114 -9.87 -3.70 16.46
CA THR A 114 -11.24 -3.42 16.93
C THR A 114 -11.45 -1.90 16.93
N GLY A 115 -12.59 -1.44 16.39
CA GLY A 115 -12.97 -0.03 16.52
C GLY A 115 -13.35 0.24 17.97
N GLU A 116 -12.41 0.76 18.77
CA GLU A 116 -12.77 1.38 20.05
C GLU A 116 -13.65 2.60 19.69
N LEU A 117 -14.96 2.47 19.89
CA LEU A 117 -15.83 3.64 19.92
C LEU A 117 -15.31 4.56 21.04
N PRO A 118 -15.22 5.88 20.82
CA PRO A 118 -14.93 6.80 21.91
C PRO A 118 -15.90 6.49 23.07
N PRO A 119 -15.45 6.48 24.33
CA PRO A 119 -16.37 6.32 25.44
C PRO A 119 -17.48 7.37 25.26
N LEU A 120 -18.73 6.92 25.21
CA LEU A 120 -19.90 7.79 25.23
C LEU A 120 -19.67 8.73 26.41
N LYS A 121 -19.37 10.01 26.14
CA LYS A 121 -19.45 11.02 27.19
C LYS A 121 -20.88 10.94 27.68
N SER A 122 -21.06 10.40 28.87
CA SER A 122 -22.32 10.50 29.61
C SER A 122 -22.63 11.99 29.66
N ALA A 123 -23.57 12.43 28.83
CA ALA A 123 -24.19 13.73 28.98
C ALA A 123 -24.90 13.68 30.32
N ILE A 124 -24.22 14.21 31.34
CA ILE A 124 -24.83 14.68 32.57
C ILE A 124 -25.22 16.13 32.31
#